data_AF-D3D8I3-F1
#
_entry.id   AF-D3D8I3-F1
#
_cell.length_a   1.000
_cell.length_b   1.000
_cell.length_c   1.000
_cell.angle_alpha   90.00
_cell.angle_beta   90.00
_cell.angle_gamma   90.00
#
_symmetry.space_group_name_H-M   'P 1'
#
loop_
_entity.id
_entity.type
_entity.pdbx_description
1 polymer ?
#
loop_
_entity_poly.entity_id
_entity_poly.type
_entity_poly.pdbx_seq_one_letter_code
_entity_poly.pdbx_strand_id
1 'polypeptide(L)'
;MRVRTDSFRPEGSGFVTDDHARRDDDFSQRLNRYFSQPGASGHGATTRAGEALHRLARDEDDSAALGALATSDVLVPDLSDPGRDNGDARVVKLPVAEQPDGSQFVPTFTSEQRLTDALPGVGRYRRVPLAALLRMWPSDDLMLAVDPGADEGITFPAEGIRALVALAD
;
A
#
# COMPACT_ATOMS: atom_id res chain seq x y z
N MET A 1 -47.77 -35.72 -30.97
CA MET A 1 -48.14 -34.75 -29.92
C MET A 1 -47.08 -34.83 -28.83
N ARG A 2 -46.42 -33.73 -28.49
CA ARG A 2 -45.29 -33.66 -27.55
C ARG A 2 -45.77 -33.73 -26.10
N VAL A 3 -45.08 -34.48 -25.24
CA VAL A 3 -45.13 -34.27 -23.79
C VAL A 3 -43.68 -34.17 -23.32
N ARG A 4 -43.23 -32.95 -23.03
CA ARG A 4 -41.94 -32.67 -22.40
C ARG A 4 -42.15 -32.83 -20.90
N THR A 5 -41.41 -33.75 -20.28
CA THR A 5 -41.28 -33.82 -18.83
C THR A 5 -40.28 -32.74 -18.41
N ASP A 6 -40.78 -31.63 -17.89
CA ASP A 6 -39.98 -30.60 -17.23
C ASP A 6 -39.57 -31.16 -15.86
N SER A 7 -38.31 -31.56 -15.72
CA SER A 7 -37.71 -31.90 -14.43
C SER A 7 -37.07 -30.65 -13.86
N PHE A 8 -37.79 -30.07 -12.90
CA PHE A 8 -37.40 -28.92 -12.12
C PHE A 8 -36.39 -29.32 -11.03
N ARG A 9 -35.37 -28.47 -10.84
CA ARG A 9 -34.38 -28.33 -9.74
C ARG A 9 -32.92 -28.79 -10.01
N PRO A 10 -31.90 -28.12 -9.42
CA PRO A 10 -31.98 -27.17 -8.30
C PRO A 10 -31.43 -25.76 -8.57
N GLU A 11 -31.95 -24.85 -7.76
CA GLU A 11 -31.41 -23.54 -7.38
C GLU A 11 -29.88 -23.59 -7.21
N GLY A 12 -29.15 -23.15 -8.23
CA GLY A 12 -27.75 -22.76 -8.10
C GLY A 12 -27.65 -21.31 -7.68
N SER A 13 -28.09 -21.00 -6.45
CA SER A 13 -27.76 -19.73 -5.80
C SER A 13 -26.27 -19.77 -5.43
N GLY A 14 -25.43 -19.56 -6.43
CA GLY A 14 -23.98 -19.60 -6.32
C GLY A 14 -23.42 -18.21 -6.06
N PHE A 15 -23.18 -17.92 -4.78
CA PHE A 15 -22.18 -16.96 -4.28
C PHE A 15 -22.23 -15.54 -4.86
N VAL A 16 -23.01 -14.67 -4.22
CA VAL A 16 -22.72 -13.22 -4.16
C VAL A 16 -22.23 -12.86 -2.76
N THR A 17 -21.16 -13.51 -2.34
CA THR A 17 -20.28 -13.09 -1.25
C THR A 17 -18.96 -13.75 -1.60
N ASP A 18 -18.00 -13.05 -2.20
CA ASP A 18 -16.85 -12.54 -1.45
C ASP A 18 -15.81 -12.00 -2.47
N ASP A 19 -16.14 -10.94 -3.22
CA ASP A 19 -15.18 -10.35 -4.17
C ASP A 19 -14.16 -9.45 -3.46
N HIS A 20 -14.53 -8.87 -2.30
CA HIS A 20 -13.70 -7.92 -1.57
C HIS A 20 -12.50 -8.59 -0.89
N ALA A 21 -12.70 -9.64 -0.08
CA ALA A 21 -11.58 -10.28 0.59
C ALA A 21 -10.59 -10.92 -0.41
N ARG A 22 -11.08 -11.36 -1.57
CA ARG A 22 -10.23 -11.88 -2.65
C ARG A 22 -9.28 -10.83 -3.26
N ARG A 23 -9.66 -9.55 -3.28
CA ARG A 23 -8.81 -8.47 -3.82
C ARG A 23 -7.76 -8.01 -2.82
N ASP A 24 -8.13 -7.86 -1.55
CA ASP A 24 -7.18 -7.52 -0.48
C ASP A 24 -6.13 -8.63 -0.29
N ASP A 25 -6.55 -9.89 -0.46
CA ASP A 25 -5.66 -11.06 -0.50
C ASP A 25 -4.73 -11.05 -1.73
N ASP A 26 -5.24 -10.77 -2.95
CA ASP A 26 -4.40 -10.62 -4.15
C ASP A 26 -3.32 -9.54 -3.97
N PHE A 27 -3.71 -8.39 -3.40
CA PHE A 27 -2.80 -7.28 -3.14
C PHE A 27 -1.69 -7.67 -2.16
N SER A 28 -2.05 -8.24 -1.01
CA SER A 28 -1.10 -8.72 0.01
C SER A 28 -0.15 -9.77 -0.56
N GLN A 29 -0.68 -10.74 -1.32
CA GLN A 29 0.11 -11.77 -1.97
C GLN A 29 1.08 -11.21 -3.01
N ARG A 30 0.68 -10.21 -3.80
CA ARG A 30 1.55 -9.56 -4.79
C ARG A 30 2.69 -8.80 -4.15
N LEU A 31 2.42 -8.06 -3.07
CA LEU A 31 3.45 -7.36 -2.31
C LEU A 31 4.41 -8.30 -1.62
N ASN A 32 3.90 -9.31 -0.90
CA ASN A 32 4.76 -10.29 -0.23
C ASN A 32 5.64 -11.05 -1.24
N ARG A 33 5.14 -11.31 -2.46
CA ARG A 33 5.94 -11.88 -3.55
C ARG A 33 7.01 -10.92 -4.05
N TYR A 34 6.73 -9.63 -4.15
CA TYR A 34 7.73 -8.62 -4.51
C TYR A 34 8.84 -8.54 -3.45
N PHE A 35 8.49 -8.54 -2.15
CA PHE A 35 9.46 -8.46 -1.06
C PHE A 35 10.34 -9.72 -0.94
N SER A 36 9.77 -10.88 -1.26
CA SER A 36 10.51 -12.15 -1.23
C SER A 36 11.48 -12.30 -2.40
N GLN A 37 11.45 -11.40 -3.39
CA GLN A 37 12.38 -11.44 -4.53
C GLN A 37 13.70 -10.75 -4.18
N PRO A 38 14.85 -11.45 -4.25
CA PRO A 38 16.14 -10.81 -4.05
C PRO A 38 16.46 -9.89 -5.24
N GLY A 39 16.70 -8.61 -4.97
CA GLY A 39 17.25 -7.68 -5.97
C GLY A 39 16.22 -6.98 -6.86
N ALA A 40 15.15 -6.43 -6.28
CA ALA A 40 14.41 -5.34 -6.94
C ALA A 40 15.28 -4.07 -7.00
N SER A 41 16.35 -4.14 -7.80
CA SER A 41 17.39 -3.12 -7.95
C SER A 41 16.93 -1.98 -8.86
N GLY A 42 15.76 -1.41 -8.59
CA GLY A 42 15.44 -0.09 -9.10
C GLY A 42 16.22 0.91 -8.25
N HIS A 43 17.20 1.63 -8.80
CA HIS A 43 17.64 2.86 -8.16
C HIS A 43 16.48 3.84 -8.36
N GLY A 44 15.66 4.02 -7.30
CA GLY A 44 14.49 4.90 -7.34
C GLY A 44 14.92 6.28 -7.86
N ALA A 45 14.08 6.90 -8.68
CA ALA A 45 14.32 8.25 -9.19
C ALA A 45 14.82 9.19 -8.07
N THR A 46 15.68 10.15 -8.40
CA THR A 46 16.25 11.17 -7.48
C THR A 46 15.17 12.11 -6.95
N THR A 47 14.18 11.58 -6.24
CA THR A 47 13.16 12.34 -5.53
C THR A 47 13.71 12.69 -4.15
N ARG A 48 13.24 13.80 -3.58
CA ARG A 48 13.63 14.20 -2.21
C ARG A 48 13.31 13.10 -1.19
N ALA A 49 12.17 12.41 -1.37
CA ALA A 49 11.78 11.28 -0.55
C ALA A 49 12.74 10.09 -0.72
N GLY A 50 13.11 9.75 -1.95
CA GLY A 50 14.05 8.68 -2.24
C GLY A 50 15.46 8.96 -1.70
N GLU A 51 15.95 10.19 -1.80
CA GLU A 51 17.24 10.58 -1.24
C GLU A 51 17.25 10.54 0.29
N ALA A 52 16.17 11.00 0.92
CA ALA A 52 15.99 10.89 2.37
C ALA A 52 15.97 9.41 2.80
N LEU A 53 15.22 8.57 2.09
CA LEU A 53 15.15 7.14 2.35
C LEU A 53 16.53 6.46 2.17
N HIS A 54 17.28 6.81 1.12
CA HIS A 54 18.64 6.32 0.90
C HIS A 54 19.58 6.66 2.06
N ARG A 55 19.46 7.86 2.63
CA ARG A 55 20.22 8.25 3.83
C ARG A 55 19.81 7.43 5.04
N LEU A 56 18.51 7.24 5.26
CA LEU A 56 17.98 6.44 6.37
C LEU A 56 18.36 4.95 6.29
N ALA A 57 18.48 4.39 5.09
CA ALA A 57 18.93 3.02 4.91
C ALA A 57 20.41 2.81 5.34
N ARG A 58 21.19 3.89 5.40
CA ARG A 58 22.59 3.88 5.86
C ARG A 58 22.73 4.28 7.33
N ASP A 59 21.84 5.16 7.79
CA ASP A 59 21.79 5.69 9.15
C ASP A 59 20.32 5.95 9.53
N GLU A 60 19.71 5.00 10.23
CA GLU A 60 18.29 5.04 10.61
C GLU A 60 17.96 6.18 11.58
N ASP A 61 18.97 6.70 12.28
CA ASP A 61 18.87 7.80 13.23
C ASP A 61 19.11 9.19 12.60
N ASP A 62 19.29 9.29 11.27
CA ASP A 62 19.46 10.57 10.57
C ASP A 62 18.18 11.43 10.64
N SER A 63 18.08 12.21 11.72
CA SER A 63 16.98 13.15 11.98
C SER A 63 16.72 14.13 10.83
N ALA A 64 17.74 14.53 10.07
CA ALA A 64 17.57 15.43 8.93
C ALA A 64 16.96 14.69 7.73
N ALA A 65 17.33 13.42 7.52
CA ALA A 65 16.69 12.56 6.54
C ALA A 65 15.25 12.20 6.96
N LEU A 66 14.99 11.89 8.24
CA LEU A 66 13.63 11.66 8.75
C LEU A 66 12.72 12.87 8.51
N GLY A 67 13.18 14.08 8.84
CA GLY A 67 12.42 15.32 8.58
C GLY A 67 12.23 15.59 7.08
N ALA A 68 13.23 15.30 6.24
CA ALA A 68 13.10 15.43 4.79
C ALA A 68 12.09 14.44 4.21
N LEU A 69 12.07 13.20 4.71
CA LEU A 69 11.10 12.18 4.31
C LEU A 69 9.69 12.60 4.76
N ALA A 70 9.53 13.01 6.02
CA ALA A 70 8.24 13.39 6.60
C ALA A 70 7.60 14.59 5.89
N THR A 71 8.41 15.54 5.39
CA THR A 71 7.95 16.71 4.62
C THR A 71 7.80 16.45 3.12
N SER A 72 8.12 15.24 2.64
CA SER A 72 8.00 14.88 1.23
C SER A 72 6.63 14.27 0.89
N ASP A 73 6.30 14.30 -0.40
CA ASP A 73 5.13 13.59 -0.92
C ASP A 73 5.45 12.12 -1.19
N VAL A 74 4.52 11.25 -0.85
CA VAL A 74 4.56 9.81 -1.12
C VAL A 74 3.36 9.38 -1.96
N LEU A 75 3.51 8.27 -2.66
CA LEU A 75 2.46 7.65 -3.46
C LEU A 75 1.82 6.52 -2.67
N VAL A 76 0.50 6.60 -2.50
CA VAL A 76 -0.31 5.55 -1.90
C VAL A 76 -1.10 4.87 -3.03
N PRO A 77 -0.96 3.55 -3.23
CA PRO A 77 -1.77 2.81 -4.20
C PRO A 77 -3.27 3.01 -3.95
N ASP A 78 -4.04 3.33 -4.99
CA ASP A 78 -5.49 3.42 -4.88
C ASP A 78 -6.12 2.14 -5.41
N LEU A 79 -6.50 1.25 -4.48
CA LEU A 79 -7.17 -0.02 -4.77
C LEU A 79 -8.70 0.13 -4.84
N SER A 80 -9.22 1.36 -4.75
CA SER A 80 -10.66 1.60 -4.75
C SER A 80 -11.28 1.29 -6.11
N ASP A 81 -12.42 0.60 -6.09
CA ASP A 81 -13.16 0.27 -7.30
C ASP A 81 -13.85 1.53 -7.88
N PRO A 82 -13.59 1.89 -9.16
CA PRO A 82 -14.21 3.07 -9.79
C PRO A 82 -15.74 3.02 -9.84
N GLY A 83 -16.35 1.84 -9.77
CA GLY A 83 -17.80 1.65 -9.87
C GLY A 83 -18.55 1.75 -8.55
N ARG A 84 -17.85 1.80 -7.40
CA ARG A 84 -18.45 1.88 -6.06
C ARG A 84 -17.97 3.05 -5.22
N ASP A 85 -16.91 3.73 -5.66
CA ASP A 85 -16.46 4.94 -5.01
C ASP A 85 -17.36 6.10 -5.43
N ASN A 86 -18.05 6.74 -4.48
CA ASN A 86 -18.96 7.88 -4.74
C ASN A 86 -18.23 9.14 -5.25
N GLY A 87 -16.96 9.03 -5.67
CA GLY A 87 -16.16 10.15 -6.15
C GLY A 87 -15.72 11.10 -5.04
N ASP A 88 -15.83 10.69 -3.78
CA ASP A 88 -15.29 11.44 -2.65
C ASP A 88 -13.76 11.33 -2.63
N ALA A 89 -13.12 12.03 -3.57
CA ALA A 89 -11.68 12.16 -3.73
C ALA A 89 -10.96 12.70 -2.47
N ARG A 90 -11.74 13.12 -1.46
CA ARG A 90 -11.24 13.63 -0.17
C ARG A 90 -10.93 12.54 0.84
N VAL A 91 -11.49 11.33 0.72
CA VAL A 91 -11.19 10.23 1.65
C VAL A 91 -10.05 9.39 1.08
N VAL A 92 -8.91 9.37 1.76
CA VAL A 92 -7.78 8.49 1.41
C VAL A 92 -8.09 7.11 1.99
N LYS A 93 -8.46 6.15 1.13
CA LYS A 93 -8.53 4.74 1.54
C LYS A 93 -7.12 4.19 1.57
N LEU A 94 -6.67 3.77 2.75
CA LEU A 94 -5.34 3.21 2.91
C LEU A 94 -5.35 1.75 2.46
N PRO A 95 -4.48 1.37 1.50
CA PRO A 95 -4.33 -0.02 1.13
C PRO A 95 -3.61 -0.73 2.28
N VAL A 96 -4.30 -1.66 2.95
CA VAL A 96 -3.69 -2.47 4.01
C VAL A 96 -3.27 -3.80 3.40
N ALA A 97 -1.99 -4.13 3.53
CA ALA A 97 -1.46 -5.44 3.19
C ALA A 97 -1.13 -6.20 4.48
N GLU A 98 -1.31 -7.52 4.42
CA GLU A 98 -0.97 -8.41 5.53
C GLU A 98 0.27 -9.24 5.18
N GLN A 99 1.23 -9.28 6.09
CA GLN A 99 2.39 -10.14 6.00
C GLN A 99 2.03 -11.58 6.40
N PRO A 100 2.84 -12.59 6.01
CA PRO A 100 2.56 -13.98 6.36
C PRO A 100 2.56 -14.27 7.86
N ASP A 101 3.16 -13.39 8.67
CA ASP A 101 3.16 -13.44 10.13
C ASP A 101 1.89 -12.82 10.76
N GLY A 102 0.98 -12.28 9.95
CA GLY A 102 -0.26 -11.60 10.37
C GLY A 102 -0.10 -10.10 10.64
N SER A 103 1.10 -9.54 10.48
CA SER A 103 1.35 -8.12 10.71
C SER A 103 0.80 -7.29 9.55
N GLN A 104 0.04 -6.25 9.85
CA GLN A 104 -0.59 -5.39 8.85
C GLN A 104 0.22 -4.11 8.61
N PHE A 105 0.40 -3.75 7.34
CA PHE A 105 1.14 -2.57 6.94
C PHE A 105 0.50 -1.88 5.74
N VAL A 106 0.76 -0.59 5.61
CA VAL A 106 0.32 0.21 4.46
C VAL A 106 1.55 0.55 3.62
N PRO A 107 1.64 0.07 2.37
CA PRO A 107 2.74 0.35 1.48
C PRO A 107 2.59 1.73 0.85
N THR A 108 3.70 2.44 0.80
CA THR A 108 3.86 3.75 0.18
C THR A 108 5.12 3.78 -0.66
N PHE A 109 5.14 4.61 -1.69
CA PHE A 109 6.23 4.64 -2.65
C PHE A 109 6.75 6.06 -2.86
N THR A 110 8.06 6.21 -2.97
CA THR A 110 8.71 7.51 -3.21
C THR A 110 8.69 7.90 -4.70
N SER A 111 8.37 6.95 -5.60
CA SER A 111 8.28 7.18 -7.04
C SER A 111 7.29 6.24 -7.74
N GLU A 112 6.81 6.65 -8.91
CA GLU A 112 5.89 5.84 -9.74
C GLU A 112 6.55 4.57 -10.27
N GLN A 113 7.86 4.62 -10.50
CA GLN A 113 8.65 3.46 -10.91
C GLN A 113 8.66 2.41 -9.79
N ARG A 114 8.98 2.81 -8.55
CA ARG A 114 8.93 1.92 -7.38
C ARG A 114 7.55 1.29 -7.20
N LEU A 115 6.49 2.08 -7.35
CA LEU A 115 5.11 1.60 -7.29
C LEU A 115 4.84 0.56 -8.39
N THR A 116 5.21 0.84 -9.63
CA THR A 116 4.96 -0.03 -10.77
C THR A 116 5.75 -1.33 -10.68
N ASP A 117 6.98 -1.28 -10.18
CA ASP A 117 7.83 -2.44 -9.95
C ASP A 117 7.24 -3.37 -8.88
N ALA A 118 6.76 -2.79 -7.77
CA ALA A 118 6.14 -3.54 -6.68
C ALA A 118 4.76 -4.09 -7.03
N LEU A 119 3.98 -3.30 -7.77
CA LEU A 119 2.57 -3.55 -8.06
C LEU A 119 2.27 -3.38 -9.55
N PRO A 120 2.81 -4.25 -10.41
CA PRO A 120 2.59 -4.16 -11.85
C PRO A 120 1.10 -4.33 -12.16
N GLY A 121 0.47 -3.32 -12.76
CA GLY A 121 -0.97 -3.29 -13.05
C GLY A 121 -1.83 -2.42 -12.14
N VAL A 122 -1.25 -1.81 -11.09
CA VAL A 122 -1.92 -0.72 -10.36
C VAL A 122 -1.85 0.54 -11.22
N GLY A 123 -2.95 0.88 -11.88
CA GLY A 123 -3.05 2.06 -12.75
C GLY A 123 -3.43 3.35 -12.03
N ARG A 124 -3.61 3.31 -10.70
CA ARG A 124 -4.07 4.46 -9.91
C ARG A 124 -3.31 4.55 -8.59
N TYR A 125 -2.91 5.77 -8.27
CA TYR A 125 -2.24 6.09 -7.03
C TYR A 125 -2.65 7.50 -6.60
N ARG A 126 -2.48 7.79 -5.33
CA ARG A 126 -2.66 9.12 -4.76
C ARG A 126 -1.33 9.64 -4.26
N ARG A 127 -0.94 10.82 -4.73
CA ARG A 127 0.19 11.56 -4.17
C ARG A 127 -0.31 12.33 -2.96
N VAL A 128 0.25 12.05 -1.78
CA VAL A 128 -0.13 12.67 -0.51
C VAL A 128 1.12 13.12 0.24
N PRO A 129 1.08 14.27 0.93
CA PRO A 129 2.17 14.65 1.83
C PRO A 129 2.29 13.60 2.95
N LEU A 130 3.50 13.07 3.18
CA LEU A 130 3.69 12.03 4.18
C LEU A 130 3.25 12.52 5.57
N ALA A 131 3.62 13.74 5.97
CA ALA A 131 3.15 14.35 7.20
C ALA A 131 1.61 14.34 7.36
N ALA A 132 0.87 14.66 6.30
CA ALA A 132 -0.59 14.68 6.34
C ALA A 132 -1.16 13.26 6.47
N LEU A 133 -0.58 12.30 5.74
CA LEU A 133 -0.92 10.90 5.82
C LEU A 133 -0.74 10.36 7.25
N LEU A 134 0.41 10.64 7.87
CA LEU A 134 0.72 10.18 9.22
C LEU A 134 -0.15 10.84 10.30
N ARG A 135 -0.57 12.09 10.11
CA ARG A 135 -1.52 12.78 11.01
C ARG A 135 -2.93 12.17 10.97
N MET A 136 -3.32 11.57 9.85
CA MET A 136 -4.64 10.95 9.66
C MET A 136 -4.62 9.42 9.81
N TRP A 137 -3.53 8.86 10.34
CA TRP A 137 -3.33 7.41 10.43
C TRP A 137 -4.41 6.75 11.29
N PRO A 138 -5.14 5.74 10.77
CA PRO A 138 -6.38 5.26 11.37
C PRO A 138 -6.19 4.27 12.52
N SER A 139 -5.02 3.64 12.64
CA SER A 139 -4.75 2.63 13.66
C SER A 139 -3.30 2.73 14.14
N ASP A 140 -3.12 2.67 15.46
CA ASP A 140 -1.81 2.60 16.12
C ASP A 140 -1.18 1.20 16.07
N ASP A 141 -1.78 0.24 15.38
CA ASP A 141 -1.19 -1.09 15.13
C ASP A 141 -0.72 -1.26 13.67
N LEU A 142 -1.10 -0.34 12.78
CA LEU A 142 -0.72 -0.40 11.36
C LEU A 142 0.68 0.16 11.14
N MET A 143 1.55 -0.65 10.55
CA MET A 143 2.88 -0.22 10.14
C MET A 143 2.82 0.56 8.83
N LEU A 144 3.75 1.49 8.63
CA LEU A 144 3.94 2.17 7.35
C LEU A 144 5.17 1.56 6.68
N ALA A 145 5.03 1.10 5.44
CA ALA A 145 6.18 0.65 4.66
C ALA A 145 6.46 1.64 3.53
N VAL A 146 7.69 2.16 3.45
CA VAL A 146 8.13 3.13 2.43
C VAL A 146 9.09 2.43 1.47
N ASP A 147 8.75 2.42 0.17
CA ASP A 147 9.38 1.61 -0.87
C ASP A 147 9.67 0.17 -0.42
N PRO A 148 8.68 -0.57 0.11
CA PRO A 148 8.94 -1.90 0.65
C PRO A 148 9.43 -2.86 -0.45
N GLY A 149 10.43 -3.68 -0.13
CA GLY A 149 11.11 -4.57 -1.09
C GLY A 149 12.23 -3.92 -1.90
N ALA A 150 12.38 -2.59 -1.80
CA ALA A 150 13.60 -1.92 -2.25
C ALA A 150 14.78 -2.25 -1.33
N ASP A 151 16.00 -2.17 -1.87
CA ASP A 151 17.24 -2.27 -1.07
C ASP A 151 17.29 -1.25 0.07
N GLU A 152 16.74 -0.06 -0.19
CA GLU A 152 16.62 1.06 0.75
C GLU A 152 15.22 1.18 1.37
N GLY A 153 14.36 0.17 1.21
CA GLY A 153 13.01 0.18 1.76
C GLY A 153 13.00 0.14 3.29
N ILE A 154 12.16 0.95 3.92
CA ILE A 154 12.06 1.03 5.39
C ILE A 154 10.62 0.77 5.82
N THR A 155 10.45 -0.03 6.87
CA THR A 155 9.16 -0.22 7.53
C THR A 155 9.18 0.47 8.89
N PHE A 156 8.29 1.44 9.07
CA PHE A 156 8.10 2.15 10.32
C PHE A 156 6.99 1.48 11.13
N PRO A 157 7.29 1.02 12.37
CA PRO A 157 6.24 0.61 13.29
C PRO A 157 5.39 1.81 13.69
N ALA A 158 4.21 1.57 14.24
CA ALA A 158 3.30 2.63 14.61
C ALA A 158 3.89 3.63 15.63
N GLU A 159 4.75 3.18 16.53
CA GLU A 159 5.50 4.08 17.43
C GLU A 159 6.42 5.04 16.65
N GLY A 160 7.13 4.53 15.64
CA GLY A 160 7.97 5.32 14.75
C GLY A 160 7.18 6.33 13.90
N ILE A 161 5.94 6.00 13.53
CA ILE A 161 5.03 6.93 12.86
C ILE A 161 4.79 8.18 13.71
N ARG A 162 4.58 8.01 15.03
CA ARG A 162 4.37 9.15 15.94
C ARG A 162 5.60 10.04 16.06
N ALA A 163 6.80 9.44 16.11
CA ALA A 163 8.06 10.19 16.06
C ALA A 163 8.22 10.97 14.76
N LEU A 164 7.89 10.37 13.61
CA LEU A 164 7.90 11.05 12.31
C LEU A 164 6.92 12.22 12.25
N VAL A 165 5.72 12.09 12.83
CA VAL A 165 4.75 13.21 12.92
C VAL A 165 5.33 14.38 13.70
N ALA A 166 6.01 14.12 14.81
CA ALA A 166 6.64 15.16 15.63
C ALA A 166 7.79 15.88 14.92
N LEU A 167 8.50 15.20 14.00
CA LEU A 167 9.56 15.79 13.18
C LEU A 167 9.04 16.61 12.00
N ALA A 168 7.76 16.43 11.63
CA ALA A 168 7.13 17.11 10.50
C ALA A 168 6.37 18.38 10.89
N ASP A 169 6.37 18.76 12.17
CA ASP A 169 5.69 19.95 12.71
C ASP A 169 6.58 21.20 12.70
#